data_AF-A0A4S8KZC4-F1
#
_entry.id   AF-A0A4S8KZC4-F1
#
_cell.length_a   1.000
_cell.length_b   1.000
_cell.length_c   1.000
_cell.angle_alpha   90.00
_cell.angle_beta   90.00
_cell.angle_gamma   90.00
#
_symmetry.space_group_name_H-M   'P 1'
#
loop_
_entity.id
_entity.type
_entity.pdbx_description
1 polymer ?
#
loop_
_entity_poly.entity_id
_entity_poly.type
_entity_poly.pdbx_seq_one_letter_code
_entity_poly.pdbx_strand_id
1 'polypeptide(L)'
;MQTPEEVASNFRLTNYLYLSSLAFLYYDHLITFGLEVHLIWKRSFRLSSYLFCLNRYFLPLGNIVVTYSLFTTSISLSSCKQFSLYHEILLGLSQIIVALNLGLRIYAVYLRSRVILVSLSCIFVALSAVVLLTNFLGREIEPSNVEGCHIADVNLVEWVFDR
;
A
#
# COMPACT_ATOMS: atom_id res chain seq x y z
N MET A 1 -20.57 -21.75 -4.70
CA MET A 1 -21.40 -20.56 -4.99
C MET A 1 -21.51 -19.81 -3.68
N GLN A 2 -20.88 -18.65 -3.56
CA GLN A 2 -20.86 -17.85 -2.32
C GLN A 2 -22.20 -17.14 -2.16
N THR A 3 -22.84 -17.18 -0.99
CA THR A 3 -24.11 -16.45 -0.80
C THR A 3 -23.84 -14.95 -0.63
N PRO A 4 -24.73 -14.06 -1.09
CA PRO A 4 -24.49 -12.60 -1.06
C PRO A 4 -24.27 -12.04 0.36
N GLU A 5 -24.84 -12.69 1.37
CA GLU A 5 -24.65 -12.37 2.79
C GLU A 5 -23.22 -12.65 3.29
N GLU A 6 -22.59 -13.72 2.81
CA GLU A 6 -21.20 -14.05 3.15
C GLU A 6 -20.23 -13.02 2.56
N VAL A 7 -20.49 -12.57 1.33
CA VAL A 7 -19.68 -11.54 0.65
C VAL A 7 -19.72 -10.22 1.42
N ALA A 8 -20.91 -9.80 1.88
CA ALA A 8 -21.07 -8.58 2.66
C ALA A 8 -20.40 -8.66 4.04
N SER A 9 -20.45 -9.81 4.70
CA SER A 9 -19.78 -10.05 5.98
C SER A 9 -18.26 -9.98 5.87
N ASN A 10 -17.70 -10.65 4.87
CA ASN A 10 -16.25 -10.67 4.60
C ASN A 10 -15.70 -9.26 4.33
N PHE A 11 -16.47 -8.42 3.64
CA PHE A 11 -16.10 -7.03 3.38
C PHE A 11 -16.00 -6.22 4.67
N ARG A 12 -17.01 -6.30 5.54
CA ARG A 12 -17.01 -5.61 6.84
C ARG A 12 -15.83 -6.06 7.69
N LEU A 13 -15.59 -7.36 7.77
CA LEU A 13 -14.46 -7.94 8.50
C LEU A 13 -13.12 -7.40 7.99
N THR A 14 -12.92 -7.36 6.68
CA THR A 14 -11.70 -6.83 6.05
C THR A 14 -11.47 -5.36 6.42
N ASN A 15 -12.50 -4.53 6.39
CA ASN A 15 -12.39 -3.12 6.78
C ASN A 15 -12.05 -2.93 8.26
N TYR A 16 -12.65 -3.74 9.16
CA TYR A 16 -12.31 -3.70 10.58
C TYR A 16 -10.86 -4.16 10.85
N LEU A 17 -10.41 -5.21 10.16
CA LEU A 17 -9.03 -5.68 10.27
C LEU A 17 -8.02 -4.65 9.73
N TYR A 18 -8.36 -3.99 8.63
CA TYR A 18 -7.54 -2.91 8.08
C TYR A 18 -7.43 -1.72 9.05
N LEU A 19 -8.56 -1.25 9.61
CA LEU A 19 -8.56 -0.20 10.63
C LEU A 19 -7.77 -0.58 11.87
N SER A 20 -7.90 -1.81 12.35
CA SER A 20 -7.16 -2.33 13.49
C SER A 20 -5.65 -2.30 13.21
N SER A 21 -5.25 -2.76 12.02
CA SER A 21 -3.85 -2.76 11.58
C SER A 21 -3.28 -1.34 11.51
N LEU A 22 -4.06 -0.38 10.97
CA LEU A 22 -3.68 1.03 10.96
C LEU A 22 -3.56 1.60 12.36
N ALA A 23 -4.50 1.31 13.26
CA ALA A 23 -4.47 1.78 14.63
C ALA A 23 -3.20 1.30 15.36
N PHE A 24 -2.83 0.02 15.20
CA PHE A 24 -1.57 -0.50 15.75
C PHE A 24 -0.35 0.18 15.13
N LEU A 25 -0.35 0.42 13.82
CA LEU A 25 0.73 1.13 13.13
C LEU A 25 0.92 2.57 13.66
N TYR A 26 -0.17 3.31 13.88
CA TYR A 26 -0.11 4.64 14.50
C TYR A 26 0.29 4.58 15.98
N TYR A 27 -0.17 3.58 16.72
CA TYR A 27 0.20 3.42 18.12
C TYR A 27 1.71 3.22 18.30
N ASP A 28 2.31 2.32 17.51
CA ASP A 28 3.75 2.11 17.50
C ASP A 28 4.50 3.39 17.09
N HIS A 29 3.94 4.13 16.14
CA HIS A 29 4.48 5.42 15.69
C HIS A 29 4.48 6.46 16.83
N LEU A 30 3.39 6.60 17.59
CA LEU A 30 3.31 7.59 18.67
C LEU A 30 4.31 7.31 19.79
N ILE A 31 4.50 6.04 20.16
CA ILE A 31 5.43 5.65 21.22
C ILE A 31 6.88 5.92 20.81
N THR A 32 7.23 5.60 19.57
CA THR A 32 8.60 5.77 19.07
C THR A 32 8.95 7.22 18.74
N PHE A 33 7.95 8.09 18.51
CA PHE A 33 8.15 9.49 18.14
C PHE A 33 9.00 10.28 19.15
N GLY A 34 8.77 10.09 20.46
CA GLY A 34 9.51 10.80 21.51
C GLY A 34 11.03 10.54 21.45
N LEU A 35 11.40 9.30 21.13
CA LEU A 35 12.80 8.90 20.99
C LEU A 35 13.43 9.47 19.70
N GLU A 36 12.64 9.58 18.63
CA GLU A 36 13.09 10.10 17.35
C GLU A 36 13.38 11.60 17.35
N VAL A 37 12.51 12.39 18.00
CA VAL A 37 12.75 13.83 18.16
C VAL A 37 14.06 14.07 18.89
N HIS A 38 14.37 13.24 19.90
CA HIS A 38 15.61 13.37 20.65
C HIS A 38 16.85 12.91 19.85
N LEU A 39 16.77 11.81 19.09
CA LEU A 39 17.93 11.20 18.43
C LEU A 39 18.19 11.72 17.01
N ILE A 40 17.14 12.04 16.25
CA ILE A 40 17.22 12.38 14.82
C ILE A 40 17.27 13.89 14.65
N TRP A 41 16.38 14.64 15.30
CA TRP A 41 16.27 16.08 15.08
C TRP A 41 17.39 16.90 15.73
N LYS A 42 18.07 16.34 16.73
CA LYS A 42 19.24 16.97 17.37
C LYS A 42 20.56 16.70 16.63
N ARG A 43 20.59 15.76 15.67
CA ARG A 43 21.80 15.36 14.94
C ARG A 43 21.76 15.91 13.51
N SER A 44 22.93 16.09 12.87
CA SER A 44 23.00 16.63 11.51
C SER A 44 22.20 15.79 10.51
N PHE A 45 21.28 16.46 9.79
CA PHE A 45 20.44 15.86 8.76
C PHE A 45 21.31 15.24 7.66
N ARG A 46 21.30 13.90 7.57
CA ARG A 46 21.89 13.15 6.45
C ARG A 46 20.77 12.59 5.57
N LEU A 47 21.08 12.26 4.32
CA LEU A 47 20.15 11.64 3.36
C LEU A 47 19.43 10.41 3.96
N SER A 48 20.12 9.63 4.80
CA SER A 48 19.55 8.51 5.55
C SER A 48 18.38 8.90 6.44
N SER A 49 18.51 10.01 7.18
CA SER A 49 17.47 10.52 8.09
C SER A 49 16.26 11.03 7.30
N TYR A 50 16.47 11.63 6.14
CA TYR A 50 15.38 12.08 5.27
C TYR A 50 14.61 10.91 4.67
N LEU A 51 15.30 9.91 4.11
CA LEU A 51 14.67 8.70 3.57
C LEU A 51 13.90 7.93 4.65
N PHE A 52 14.44 7.91 5.88
CA PHE A 52 13.78 7.30 7.02
C PHE A 52 12.50 8.06 7.42
N CYS A 53 12.54 9.39 7.49
CA CYS A 53 11.33 10.20 7.73
C CYS A 53 10.30 10.01 6.61
N LEU A 54 10.72 10.02 5.34
CA LEU A 54 9.83 9.76 4.21
C LEU A 54 9.13 8.42 4.37
N ASN A 55 9.86 7.34 4.65
CA ASN A 55 9.26 6.04 4.90
C ASN A 55 8.25 6.08 6.05
N ARG A 56 8.64 6.73 7.13
CA ARG A 56 7.89 6.73 8.37
C ARG A 56 6.62 7.60 8.33
N TYR A 57 6.59 8.68 7.56
CA TYR A 57 5.47 9.62 7.53
C TYR A 57 4.66 9.57 6.22
N PHE A 58 5.29 9.28 5.08
CA PHE A 58 4.58 9.26 3.79
C PHE A 58 3.60 8.09 3.67
N LEU A 59 4.01 6.90 4.13
CA LEU A 59 3.20 5.68 4.11
C LEU A 59 1.91 5.81 4.93
N PRO A 60 1.95 6.23 6.22
CA PRO A 60 0.73 6.42 7.00
C PRO A 60 -0.14 7.52 6.41
N LEU A 61 0.43 8.65 5.98
CA LEU A 61 -0.35 9.76 5.43
C LEU A 61 -1.14 9.37 4.17
N GLY A 62 -0.52 8.60 3.27
CA GLY A 62 -1.23 8.07 2.10
C GLY A 62 -2.35 7.09 2.47
N ASN A 63 -2.14 6.26 3.50
CA ASN A 63 -3.17 5.34 3.98
C ASN A 63 -4.37 6.05 4.63
N ILE A 64 -4.22 7.26 5.19
CA ILE A 64 -5.35 8.05 5.69
C ILE A 64 -6.32 8.38 4.55
N VAL A 65 -5.78 8.79 3.41
CA VAL A 65 -6.59 9.11 2.21
C VAL A 65 -7.31 7.87 1.70
N VAL A 66 -6.62 6.72 1.71
CA VAL A 66 -7.20 5.41 1.34
C VAL A 66 -8.33 5.04 2.29
N THR A 67 -8.12 5.19 3.60
CA THR A 67 -9.10 4.89 4.64
C THR A 67 -10.33 5.79 4.53
N TYR A 68 -10.14 7.10 4.35
CA TYR A 68 -11.26 8.04 4.22
C TYR A 68 -12.16 7.68 3.03
N SER A 69 -11.56 7.29 1.91
CA SER A 69 -12.29 6.84 0.73
C SER A 69 -12.97 5.47 0.93
N LEU A 70 -12.45 4.59 1.78
CA LEU A 70 -13.11 3.32 2.10
C LEU A 70 -14.42 3.49 2.90
N PHE A 71 -14.53 4.56 3.70
CA PHE A 71 -15.70 4.79 4.57
C PHE A 71 -16.72 5.78 3.98
N THR A 72 -16.40 6.48 2.89
CA THR A 72 -17.37 7.36 2.24
C THR A 72 -18.29 6.57 1.31
N THR A 73 -19.59 6.68 1.55
CA THR A 73 -20.63 5.83 0.95
C THR A 73 -21.12 6.31 -0.42
N SER A 74 -20.59 7.42 -0.93
CA SER A 74 -21.04 8.09 -2.15
C SER A 74 -19.90 8.30 -3.15
N ILE A 75 -19.28 7.21 -3.61
CA ILE A 75 -18.21 7.26 -4.63
C ILE A 75 -18.80 6.92 -5.99
N SER A 76 -18.62 7.82 -6.96
CA SER A 76 -18.96 7.55 -8.37
C SER A 76 -18.00 6.52 -8.97
N LEU A 77 -18.47 5.69 -9.92
CA LEU A 77 -17.64 4.68 -10.60
C LEU A 77 -16.33 5.27 -11.18
N SER A 78 -16.38 6.49 -11.71
CA SER A 78 -15.21 7.19 -12.26
C SER A 78 -14.16 7.53 -11.20
N SER A 79 -14.59 7.92 -10.01
CA SER A 79 -13.70 8.19 -8.88
C SER A 79 -13.03 6.92 -8.36
N CYS A 80 -13.62 5.74 -8.58
CA CYS A 80 -13.02 4.51 -8.08
C CYS A 80 -11.84 4.00 -8.91
N LYS A 81 -11.91 4.10 -10.25
CA LYS A 81 -10.73 3.79 -11.09
C LYS A 81 -9.53 4.65 -10.70
N GLN A 82 -9.79 5.92 -10.41
CA GLN A 82 -8.75 6.87 -9.99
C GLN A 82 -8.21 6.54 -8.58
N PHE A 83 -9.07 6.02 -7.71
CA PHE A 83 -8.67 5.56 -6.38
C PHE A 83 -7.79 4.31 -6.43
N SER A 84 -8.16 3.31 -7.22
CA SER A 84 -7.35 2.09 -7.40
C SER A 84 -5.98 2.42 -7.97
N LEU A 85 -5.90 3.29 -8.99
CA LEU A 85 -4.63 3.79 -9.51
C LEU A 85 -3.82 4.57 -8.46
N TYR A 86 -4.46 5.41 -7.65
CA TYR A 86 -3.79 6.11 -6.56
C TYR A 86 -3.20 5.13 -5.54
N HIS A 87 -3.95 4.10 -5.16
CA HIS A 87 -3.50 3.06 -4.23
C HIS A 87 -2.31 2.28 -4.79
N GLU A 88 -2.38 1.85 -6.05
CA GLU A 88 -1.28 1.17 -6.74
C GLU A 88 0.00 2.03 -6.78
N ILE A 89 -0.14 3.32 -7.13
CA ILE A 89 0.99 4.27 -7.15
C ILE A 89 1.56 4.45 -5.74
N LEU A 90 0.71 4.59 -4.73
CA LEU A 90 1.13 4.76 -3.34
C LEU A 90 1.92 3.54 -2.85
N LEU A 91 1.43 2.33 -3.13
CA LEU A 91 2.13 1.09 -2.81
C LEU A 91 3.49 1.03 -3.53
N GLY A 92 3.54 1.32 -4.83
CA GLY A 92 4.78 1.34 -5.60
C GLY A 92 5.82 2.33 -5.04
N LEU A 93 5.41 3.56 -4.75
CA LEU A 93 6.28 4.57 -4.13
C LEU A 93 6.78 4.11 -2.76
N SER A 94 5.91 3.52 -1.96
CA SER A 94 6.27 3.02 -0.64
C SER A 94 7.33 1.93 -0.69
N GLN A 95 7.19 1.00 -1.65
CA GLN A 95 8.09 -0.11 -1.86
C GLN A 95 9.50 0.37 -2.26
N ILE A 96 9.59 1.40 -3.11
CA ILE A 96 10.87 2.03 -3.48
C ILE A 96 11.53 2.66 -2.24
N ILE A 97 10.76 3.41 -1.44
CA ILE A 97 11.29 4.07 -0.25
C ILE A 97 11.81 3.04 0.78
N VAL A 98 11.06 1.95 1.00
CA VAL A 98 11.50 0.85 1.88
C VAL A 98 12.79 0.21 1.36
N ALA A 99 12.87 -0.09 0.06
CA ALA A 99 14.04 -0.70 -0.54
C ALA A 99 15.29 0.19 -0.42
N LEU A 100 15.15 1.51 -0.60
CA LEU A 100 16.26 2.45 -0.40
C LEU A 100 16.71 2.51 1.05
N ASN A 101 15.77 2.54 2.00
CA ASN A 101 16.09 2.55 3.44
C ASN A 101 16.83 1.28 3.87
N LEU A 102 16.30 0.12 3.48
CA LEU A 102 16.90 -1.17 3.77
C LEU A 102 18.26 -1.31 3.08
N GLY A 103 18.35 -0.93 1.80
CA GLY A 103 19.58 -0.96 1.03
C GLY A 103 20.69 -0.12 1.64
N LEU A 104 20.38 1.10 2.09
CA LEU A 104 21.34 1.97 2.75
C LEU A 104 21.87 1.37 4.08
N ARG A 105 20.97 0.77 4.88
CA ARG A 105 21.33 0.12 6.15
C ARG A 105 22.21 -1.10 5.91
N ILE A 106 21.84 -1.97 4.98
CA ILE A 106 22.63 -3.16 4.64
C ILE A 106 24.00 -2.76 4.08
N TYR A 107 24.04 -1.75 3.20
CA TYR A 107 25.29 -1.23 2.64
C TYR A 107 26.26 -0.69 3.70
N ALA A 108 25.72 -0.02 4.73
CA ALA A 108 26.51 0.47 5.86
C ALA A 108 27.07 -0.69 6.72
N VAL A 109 26.28 -1.72 6.99
CA VAL A 109 26.69 -2.91 7.77
C VAL A 109 27.80 -3.69 7.04
N TYR A 110 27.71 -3.80 5.72
CA TYR A 110 28.67 -4.55 4.91
C TYR A 110 29.84 -3.73 4.38
N LEU A 111 30.32 -2.75 5.16
CA LEU A 111 31.53 -1.97 4.87
C LEU A 111 31.57 -1.42 3.43
N ARG A 112 30.42 -0.96 2.91
CA ARG A 112 30.36 -0.31 1.59
C ARG A 112 30.63 -1.24 0.39
N SER A 113 30.48 -2.56 0.56
CA SER A 113 30.67 -3.53 -0.53
C SER A 113 29.64 -3.35 -1.67
N ARG A 114 30.13 -3.15 -2.91
CA ARG A 114 29.26 -2.98 -4.09
C ARG A 114 28.52 -4.26 -4.48
N VAL A 115 29.05 -5.43 -4.14
CA VAL A 115 28.44 -6.74 -4.45
C VAL A 115 27.05 -6.84 -3.84
N ILE A 116 26.89 -6.35 -2.62
CA ILE A 116 25.63 -6.45 -1.87
C ILE A 116 24.61 -5.45 -2.37
N LEU A 117 25.06 -4.25 -2.77
CA LEU A 117 24.20 -3.28 -3.42
C LEU A 117 23.65 -3.83 -4.74
N VAL A 118 24.50 -4.46 -5.56
CA VAL A 118 24.08 -5.11 -6.81
C VAL A 118 23.13 -6.26 -6.54
N SER A 119 23.44 -7.14 -5.59
CA SER A 119 22.57 -8.27 -5.20
C SER A 119 21.17 -7.79 -4.75
N LEU A 120 21.10 -6.82 -3.84
CA LEU A 120 19.82 -6.25 -3.38
C LEU A 120 19.04 -5.59 -4.52
N SER A 121 19.74 -4.88 -5.41
CA SER A 121 19.10 -4.23 -6.55
C SER A 121 18.56 -5.25 -7.55
N CYS A 122 19.31 -6.33 -7.83
CA CYS A 122 18.85 -7.43 -8.67
C CYS A 122 17.61 -8.12 -8.08
N ILE A 123 17.60 -8.39 -6.77
CA ILE A 123 16.44 -8.98 -6.10
C ILE A 123 15.23 -8.05 -6.21
N PHE A 124 15.39 -6.76 -5.94
CA PHE A 124 14.31 -5.78 -6.06
C PHE A 124 13.75 -5.71 -7.48
N VAL A 125 14.62 -5.64 -8.49
CA VAL A 125 14.22 -5.61 -9.90
C VAL A 125 13.49 -6.90 -10.28
N ALA A 126 14.01 -8.08 -9.89
CA ALA A 126 13.36 -9.35 -10.17
C ALA A 126 11.95 -9.42 -9.57
N LEU A 127 11.78 -9.02 -8.30
CA LEU A 127 10.47 -9.00 -7.65
C LEU A 127 9.51 -8.01 -8.32
N SER A 128 9.98 -6.80 -8.66
CA SER A 128 9.16 -5.83 -9.38
C SER A 128 8.73 -6.33 -10.76
N ALA A 129 9.63 -7.03 -11.47
CA ALA A 129 9.31 -7.63 -12.77
C ALA A 129 8.24 -8.72 -12.64
N VAL A 130 8.31 -9.57 -11.61
CA VAL A 130 7.27 -10.57 -11.34
C VAL A 130 5.91 -9.89 -11.08
N VAL A 131 5.88 -8.82 -10.29
CA VAL A 131 4.64 -8.06 -10.04
C VAL A 131 4.11 -7.45 -11.34
N LEU A 132 4.96 -6.83 -12.16
CA LEU A 132 4.52 -6.25 -13.44
C LEU A 132 4.02 -7.32 -14.40
N LEU A 133 4.69 -8.47 -14.49
CA LEU A 133 4.29 -9.59 -15.33
C LEU A 133 2.96 -10.19 -14.89
N THR A 134 2.76 -10.38 -13.58
CA THR A 134 1.48 -10.90 -13.05
C THR A 134 0.34 -9.93 -13.28
N ASN A 135 0.56 -8.62 -13.14
CA ASN A 135 -0.45 -7.61 -13.47
C ASN A 135 -0.76 -7.57 -14.98
N PHE A 136 0.26 -7.67 -15.83
CA PHE A 136 0.08 -7.66 -17.28
C PHE A 136 -0.68 -8.90 -17.78
N LEU A 137 -0.27 -10.09 -17.32
CA LEU A 137 -0.94 -11.35 -17.66
C LEU A 137 -2.34 -11.46 -17.04
N GLY A 138 -2.55 -10.89 -15.85
CA GLY A 138 -3.86 -10.83 -15.21
C GLY A 138 -4.88 -10.02 -16.00
N ARG A 139 -4.46 -8.92 -16.64
CA ARG A 139 -5.34 -8.09 -17.48
C ARG A 139 -5.81 -8.76 -18.76
N GLU A 140 -5.08 -9.72 -19.32
CA GLU A 140 -5.51 -10.42 -20.54
C GLU A 140 -6.58 -11.50 -20.28
N ILE A 141 -6.70 -12.00 -19.05
CA ILE A 141 -7.64 -13.07 -18.69
C ILE A 141 -8.99 -12.49 -18.20
N GLU A 142 -9.05 -11.19 -17.89
CA GLU A 142 -10.25 -10.53 -17.39
C GLU A 142 -11.12 -10.00 -18.56
N PRO A 143 -12.35 -10.53 -18.78
CA PRO A 143 -13.25 -9.97 -19.79
C PRO A 143 -13.50 -8.48 -19.46
N SER A 144 -13.46 -7.66 -20.50
CA SER A 144 -13.26 -6.21 -20.54
C SER A 144 -14.28 -5.30 -19.83
N ASN A 145 -14.92 -5.71 -18.73
CA ASN A 145 -15.92 -4.89 -18.02
C ASN A 145 -15.96 -5.02 -16.48
N VAL A 146 -14.93 -5.55 -15.81
CA VAL A 146 -14.91 -5.56 -14.33
C VAL A 146 -13.56 -5.08 -13.78
N GLU A 147 -13.17 -3.84 -14.08
CA GLU A 147 -12.07 -3.18 -13.35
C GLU A 147 -12.63 -2.45 -12.12
N GLY A 148 -12.21 -2.89 -10.93
CA GLY A 148 -12.98 -2.81 -9.70
C GLY A 148 -13.09 -1.48 -8.95
N CYS A 149 -14.12 -1.49 -8.10
CA CYS A 149 -14.26 -0.80 -6.82
C CYS A 149 -14.80 -1.79 -5.76
N HIS A 150 -14.15 -2.95 -5.60
CA HIS A 150 -14.60 -4.09 -4.76
C HIS A 150 -16.12 -4.37 -4.72
N ILE A 151 -16.78 -4.37 -5.90
CA ILE A 151 -18.22 -4.56 -6.15
C ILE A 151 -19.02 -3.24 -6.08
N ALA A 152 -18.81 -2.34 -7.04
CA ALA A 152 -19.95 -1.59 -7.57
C ALA A 152 -20.76 -2.64 -8.34
N ASP A 153 -21.81 -3.27 -7.83
CA ASP A 153 -22.91 -2.67 -7.08
C ASP A 153 -23.78 -3.85 -6.60
N VAL A 154 -23.88 -4.09 -5.30
CA VAL A 154 -24.82 -5.11 -4.77
C VAL A 154 -26.26 -4.77 -5.19
N ASN A 155 -26.58 -3.50 -5.47
CA ASN A 155 -27.89 -3.10 -5.98
C ASN A 155 -28.04 -3.31 -7.51
N LEU A 156 -26.95 -3.41 -8.30
CA LEU A 156 -27.06 -3.84 -9.71
C LEU A 156 -27.30 -5.35 -9.82
N VAL A 157 -26.84 -6.14 -8.85
CA VAL A 157 -27.14 -7.58 -8.81
C VAL A 157 -28.63 -7.80 -8.54
N GLU A 158 -29.26 -7.01 -7.67
CA GLU A 158 -30.74 -6.99 -7.53
C GLU A 158 -31.43 -6.54 -8.82
N TRP A 159 -30.97 -5.48 -9.49
CA TRP A 159 -31.59 -4.98 -10.73
C TRP A 159 -31.45 -5.89 -11.96
N VAL A 160 -30.40 -6.71 -12.05
CA VAL A 160 -30.20 -7.67 -13.16
C VAL A 160 -31.01 -8.95 -12.97
N PHE A 161 -31.27 -9.36 -11.72
CA PHE A 161 -32.08 -10.55 -11.42
C PHE A 161 -33.59 -10.28 -11.42
N ASP A 162 -34.02 -9.01 -11.48
CA ASP A 162 -35.43 -8.60 -11.55
C ASP A 162 -35.91 -8.31 -12.99
N ARG A 163 -35.24 -8.89 -14.01
CA ARG A 163 -35.70 -8.88 -15.41
C ARG A 163 -35.60 -10.26 -16.08
#